data_AF-X1F8Q9-F1
#
_entry.id   AF-X1F8Q9-F1
#
_cell.length_a   1.000
_cell.length_b   1.000
_cell.length_c   1.000
_cell.angle_alpha   90.00
_cell.angle_beta   90.00
_cell.angle_gamma   90.00
#
_symmetry.space_group_name_H-M   'P 1'
#
loop_
_entity.id
_entity.type
_entity.pdbx_description
1 polymer ?
#
loop_
_entity_poly.entity_id
_entity_poly.type
_entity_poly.pdbx_seq_one_letter_code
_entity_poly.pdbx_strand_id
1 'polypeptide(L)'
;IGLLGAVFMYVIFKYTRLGYAIKVVGVNPKAAQYSGINVSRTIVTAMFISGGLAGLAGMGEVCGIHHYLRDGIYPISQSYGYVGIAVALLGGLSAWGTVFSAIFFGGLLNGTAYLRTMYRGVGMHAHASLFLVGLIVLALLGRETLRGRLKTLRILRSRE
;
A
#
# COMPACT_ATOMS: atom_id res chain seq x y z
N ILE A 1 -3.67 1.10 16.65
CA ILE A 1 -2.92 -0.02 16.03
C ILE A 1 -2.09 0.46 14.83
N GLY A 2 -2.69 1.14 13.84
CA GLY A 2 -1.98 1.58 12.63
C GLY A 2 -0.73 2.45 12.85
N LEU A 3 -0.80 3.45 13.75
CA LEU A 3 0.35 4.33 14.08
C LEU A 3 1.50 3.57 14.74
N LEU A 4 1.19 2.65 15.66
CA LEU A 4 2.19 1.78 16.30
C LEU A 4 2.84 0.85 15.28
N GLY A 5 2.05 0.26 14.37
CA GLY A 5 2.57 -0.56 13.27
C GLY A 5 3.48 0.21 12.31
N ALA A 6 3.15 1.46 12.00
CA ALA A 6 3.98 2.32 11.16
C ALA A 6 5.33 2.66 11.81
N VAL A 7 5.33 2.99 13.10
CA VAL A 7 6.55 3.24 13.87
C VAL A 7 7.41 1.96 13.97
N PHE A 8 6.78 0.82 14.26
CA PHE A 8 7.46 -0.48 14.30
C PHE A 8 8.13 -0.81 12.97
N MET A 9 7.43 -0.64 11.85
CA MET A 9 8.00 -0.86 10.52
C MET A 9 9.10 0.14 10.18
N TYR A 10 8.96 1.41 10.56
CA TYR A 10 10.01 2.40 10.37
C TYR A 10 11.31 1.99 11.08
N VAL A 11 11.21 1.51 12.32
CA VAL A 11 12.37 1.05 13.10
C VAL A 11 13.02 -0.17 12.44
N ILE A 12 12.23 -1.15 12.01
CA ILE A 12 12.75 -2.35 11.32
C ILE A 12 13.48 -1.94 10.05
N PHE A 13 12.87 -1.15 9.19
CA PHE A 13 13.47 -0.78 7.91
C PHE A 13 14.71 0.09 8.04
N LYS A 14 14.82 0.90 9.10
CA LYS A 14 15.94 1.84 9.28
C LYS A 14 17.10 1.26 10.10
N TYR A 15 16.81 0.45 11.12
CA TYR A 15 17.83 0.04 12.10
C TYR A 15 18.15 -1.45 12.10
N THR A 16 17.43 -2.29 11.35
CA THR A 16 17.67 -3.75 11.37
C THR A 16 18.33 -4.28 10.11
N ARG A 17 19.15 -5.33 10.28
CA ARG A 17 19.76 -6.10 9.17
C ARG A 17 18.71 -6.73 8.26
N LEU A 18 17.53 -7.07 8.81
CA LEU A 18 16.40 -7.60 8.04
C LEU A 18 15.88 -6.58 7.03
N GLY A 19 15.70 -5.32 7.43
CA GLY A 19 15.28 -4.25 6.52
C GLY A 19 16.26 -4.03 5.36
N TYR A 20 17.57 -4.11 5.64
CA TYR A 20 18.60 -4.05 4.61
C TYR A 20 18.54 -5.26 3.67
N ALA A 21 18.46 -6.47 4.22
CA ALA A 21 18.38 -7.70 3.43
C ALA A 21 17.16 -7.70 2.49
N ILE A 22 15.99 -7.29 2.98
CA ILE A 22 14.76 -7.18 2.18
C ILE A 22 14.95 -6.19 1.01
N LYS A 23 15.61 -5.05 1.25
CA LYS A 23 15.87 -4.04 0.21
C LYS A 23 16.82 -4.57 -0.87
N VAL A 24 17.89 -5.25 -0.47
CA VAL A 24 18.88 -5.81 -1.42
C VAL A 24 18.27 -6.94 -2.25
N VAL A 25 17.52 -7.84 -1.60
CA VAL A 25 16.79 -8.93 -2.28
C VAL A 25 15.77 -8.36 -3.27
N GLY A 26 15.09 -7.27 -2.93
CA GLY A 26 14.12 -6.61 -3.80
C GLY A 26 14.72 -5.96 -5.06
N VAL A 27 15.98 -5.51 -5.00
CA VAL A 27 16.68 -4.93 -6.17
C VAL A 27 17.25 -6.02 -7.08
N ASN A 28 17.94 -7.01 -6.51
CA ASN A 28 18.45 -8.13 -7.28
C ASN A 28 18.68 -9.37 -6.38
N PRO A 29 17.86 -10.43 -6.51
CA PRO A 29 17.99 -11.61 -5.66
C PRO A 29 19.27 -12.40 -5.95
N LYS A 30 19.78 -12.38 -7.19
CA LYS A 30 21.05 -13.06 -7.53
C LYS A 30 22.23 -12.37 -6.84
N ALA A 31 22.27 -11.03 -6.91
CA ALA A 31 23.31 -10.25 -6.22
C ALA A 31 23.27 -10.43 -4.69
N ALA A 32 22.07 -10.58 -4.12
CA ALA A 32 21.89 -10.86 -2.70
C ALA A 32 22.46 -12.24 -2.28
N GLN A 33 22.33 -13.26 -3.13
CA GLN A 33 22.94 -14.58 -2.85
C GLN A 33 24.47 -14.50 -2.85
N TYR A 34 25.05 -13.74 -3.78
CA TYR A 34 26.50 -13.53 -3.83
C TYR A 34 27.04 -12.75 -2.62
N SER A 35 26.24 -11.91 -1.97
CA SER A 35 26.62 -11.21 -0.74
C SER A 35 26.39 -12.01 0.55
N GLY A 36 26.05 -13.30 0.44
CA GLY A 36 25.85 -14.21 1.58
C GLY A 36 24.48 -14.09 2.25
N ILE A 37 23.53 -13.38 1.64
CA ILE A 37 22.16 -13.26 2.17
C ILE A 37 21.35 -14.48 1.73
N ASN A 38 20.76 -15.19 2.69
CA ASN A 38 19.83 -16.27 2.40
C ASN A 38 18.48 -15.68 1.92
N VAL A 39 18.30 -15.65 0.60
CA VAL A 39 17.12 -15.08 -0.07
C VAL A 39 15.83 -15.76 0.38
N SER A 40 15.79 -17.09 0.39
CA SER A 40 14.60 -17.85 0.75
C SER A 40 14.14 -17.55 2.18
N ARG A 41 15.08 -17.53 3.15
CA ARG A 41 14.75 -17.20 4.54
C ARG A 41 14.29 -15.75 4.71
N THR A 42 14.88 -14.83 3.95
CA THR A 42 14.50 -13.41 3.98
C THR A 42 13.08 -13.21 3.45
N ILE A 43 12.72 -13.89 2.36
CA ILE A 43 11.37 -13.85 1.78
C ILE A 43 10.33 -14.41 2.77
N VAL A 44 10.58 -15.59 3.33
CA VAL A 44 9.67 -16.23 4.29
C VAL A 44 9.47 -15.34 5.53
N THR A 45 10.56 -14.78 6.08
CA THR A 45 10.48 -13.87 7.23
C THR A 45 9.67 -12.61 6.89
N ALA A 46 9.88 -12.04 5.70
CA ALA A 46 9.12 -10.88 5.24
C ALA A 46 7.62 -11.18 5.08
N MET A 47 7.28 -12.36 4.55
CA MET A 47 5.89 -12.83 4.42
C MET A 47 5.22 -13.02 5.78
N PHE A 48 5.91 -13.61 6.76
CA PHE A 48 5.37 -13.77 8.11
C PHE A 48 5.09 -12.41 8.78
N ILE A 49 6.01 -11.45 8.65
CA ILE A 49 5.84 -10.13 9.23
C ILE A 49 4.69 -9.37 8.54
N SER A 50 4.62 -9.39 7.21
CA SER A 50 3.56 -8.69 6.48
C SER A 50 2.18 -9.32 6.72
N GLY A 51 2.10 -10.65 6.73
CA GLY A 51 0.87 -11.39 7.03
C GLY A 51 0.39 -11.13 8.46
N GLY A 52 1.30 -11.13 9.45
CA GLY A 52 0.97 -10.81 10.83
C GLY A 52 0.42 -9.39 11.01
N LEU A 53 1.04 -8.40 10.34
CA LEU A 53 0.55 -7.01 10.38
C LEU A 53 -0.79 -6.84 9.66
N ALA A 54 -0.99 -7.50 8.51
CA ALA A 54 -2.27 -7.49 7.80
C ALA A 54 -3.38 -8.15 8.62
N GLY A 55 -3.09 -9.26 9.32
CA GLY A 55 -4.01 -9.92 10.23
C GLY A 55 -4.39 -9.05 11.42
N LEU A 56 -3.43 -8.37 12.05
CA LEU A 56 -3.70 -7.43 13.14
C LEU A 56 -4.54 -6.23 12.69
N ALA A 57 -4.32 -5.73 11.47
CA ALA A 57 -5.13 -4.68 10.89
C ALA A 57 -6.58 -5.14 10.67
N GLY A 58 -6.78 -6.32 10.07
CA GLY A 58 -8.11 -6.88 9.85
C GLY A 58 -8.85 -7.19 11.16
N MET A 59 -8.16 -7.75 12.15
CA MET A 59 -8.71 -7.98 13.49
C MET A 59 -9.17 -6.66 14.14
N GLY A 60 -8.36 -5.61 14.02
CA GLY A 60 -8.71 -4.28 14.56
C GLY A 60 -9.98 -3.70 13.92
N GLU A 61 -10.20 -3.92 12.64
CA GLU A 61 -11.40 -3.46 11.94
C GLU A 61 -12.65 -4.26 12.32
N VAL A 62 -12.53 -5.59 12.37
CA VAL A 62 -13.65 -6.48 12.72
C VAL A 62 -14.07 -6.32 14.18
N CYS A 63 -13.12 -6.36 15.13
CA CYS A 63 -13.41 -6.27 16.56
C CYS A 63 -13.76 -4.84 17.00
N GLY A 64 -13.24 -3.82 16.31
CA GLY A 64 -13.37 -2.42 16.72
C GLY A 64 -14.56 -1.68 16.16
N ILE A 65 -14.92 -1.89 14.88
CA ILE A 65 -15.92 -1.05 14.19
C ILE A 65 -17.24 -1.79 14.00
N HIS A 66 -17.20 -3.06 13.63
CA HIS A 66 -18.40 -3.78 13.20
C HIS A 66 -19.15 -4.47 14.33
N HIS A 67 -18.50 -4.79 15.47
CA HIS A 67 -19.04 -5.43 16.69
C HIS A 67 -19.92 -6.69 16.50
N TYR A 68 -20.17 -7.11 15.26
CA TYR A 68 -20.98 -8.25 14.83
C TYR A 68 -20.37 -8.79 13.53
N LEU A 69 -20.32 -10.11 13.38
CA LEU A 69 -20.05 -10.75 12.10
C LEU A 69 -21.27 -10.51 11.21
N ARG A 70 -21.21 -9.51 10.32
CA ARG A 70 -22.25 -9.32 9.30
C ARG A 70 -22.34 -10.61 8.47
N ASP A 71 -23.54 -11.19 8.34
CA ASP A 71 -23.83 -12.24 7.37
C ASP A 71 -23.41 -11.76 5.98
N GLY A 72 -22.37 -12.41 5.44
CA GLY A 72 -21.69 -11.99 4.22
C GLY A 72 -20.33 -11.37 4.49
N ILE A 73 -19.33 -12.23 4.63
CA ILE A 73 -17.87 -11.96 4.58
C ILE A 73 -17.44 -11.24 3.27
N TYR A 74 -18.37 -10.91 2.38
CA TYR A 74 -18.13 -10.67 0.96
C TYR A 74 -17.81 -9.22 0.52
N PRO A 75 -18.01 -8.14 1.31
CA PRO A 75 -17.48 -6.83 0.89
C PRO A 75 -16.40 -6.23 1.79
N ILE A 76 -16.15 -6.76 2.99
CA ILE A 76 -15.24 -6.11 3.96
C ILE A 76 -13.79 -6.23 3.50
N SER A 77 -13.38 -7.33 2.88
CA SER A 77 -11.98 -7.59 2.49
C SER A 77 -11.64 -7.24 1.04
N GLN A 78 -12.63 -7.18 0.13
CA GLN A 78 -12.35 -7.08 -1.31
C GLN A 78 -11.74 -5.72 -1.71
N SER A 79 -11.94 -4.64 -0.94
CA SER A 79 -11.58 -3.28 -1.40
C SER A 79 -10.33 -2.68 -0.75
N TYR A 80 -10.11 -2.93 0.55
CA TYR A 80 -9.05 -2.22 1.28
C TYR A 80 -7.65 -2.61 0.84
N GLY A 81 -7.44 -3.83 0.35
CA GLY A 81 -6.17 -4.24 -0.24
C GLY A 81 -5.78 -3.39 -1.44
N TYR A 82 -6.71 -3.13 -2.36
CA TYR A 82 -6.49 -2.27 -3.52
C TYR A 82 -6.21 -0.82 -3.14
N VAL A 83 -6.95 -0.30 -2.16
CA VAL A 83 -6.69 1.05 -1.61
C VAL A 83 -5.31 1.09 -0.94
N GLY A 84 -4.93 0.03 -0.23
CA GLY A 84 -3.61 -0.09 0.40
C GLY A 84 -2.46 -0.01 -0.60
N ILE A 85 -2.61 -0.58 -1.79
CA ILE A 85 -1.64 -0.44 -2.88
C ILE A 85 -1.52 1.04 -3.30
N ALA A 86 -2.65 1.71 -3.52
CA ALA A 86 -2.67 3.13 -3.90
C ALA A 86 -2.01 4.02 -2.83
N VAL A 87 -2.32 3.77 -1.55
CA VAL A 87 -1.75 4.48 -0.40
C VAL A 87 -0.25 4.26 -0.29
N ALA A 88 0.24 3.04 -0.52
CA ALA A 88 1.66 2.72 -0.48
C ALA A 88 2.44 3.42 -1.61
N LEU A 89 1.88 3.45 -2.82
CA LEU A 89 2.45 4.15 -3.97
C LEU A 89 2.48 5.66 -3.76
N LEU A 90 1.37 6.25 -3.30
CA LEU A 90 1.30 7.69 -3.01
C LEU A 90 2.31 8.10 -1.94
N GLY A 91 2.50 7.25 -0.91
CA GLY A 91 3.48 7.45 0.16
C GLY A 91 4.94 7.21 -0.23
N GLY A 92 5.23 6.88 -1.50
CA GLY A 92 6.58 6.64 -2.00
C GLY A 92 7.28 5.46 -1.32
N LEU A 93 6.53 4.41 -0.94
CA LEU A 93 7.03 3.24 -0.20
C LEU A 93 7.76 3.59 1.11
N SER A 94 7.49 4.76 1.68
CA SER A 94 8.07 5.20 2.96
C SER A 94 7.03 5.07 4.09
N ALA A 95 7.46 4.58 5.26
CA ALA A 95 6.54 4.38 6.38
C ALA A 95 5.78 5.66 6.77
N TRP A 96 6.46 6.81 6.81
CA TRP A 96 5.82 8.10 7.11
C TRP A 96 4.90 8.57 5.98
N GLY A 97 5.32 8.44 4.71
CA GLY A 97 4.49 8.81 3.56
C GLY A 97 3.21 7.98 3.47
N THR A 98 3.27 6.70 3.83
CA THR A 98 2.09 5.82 3.91
C THR A 98 1.09 6.29 4.98
N VAL A 99 1.57 6.77 6.15
CA VAL A 99 0.67 7.28 7.21
C VAL A 99 -0.11 8.52 6.73
N PHE A 100 0.58 9.51 6.16
CA PHE A 100 -0.10 10.70 5.61
C PHE A 100 -1.07 10.35 4.48
N SER A 101 -0.66 9.45 3.59
CA SER A 101 -1.50 8.98 2.48
C SER A 101 -2.74 8.22 2.97
N ALA A 102 -2.59 7.41 4.02
CA ALA A 102 -3.70 6.64 4.60
C ALA A 102 -4.76 7.56 5.21
N ILE A 103 -4.36 8.64 5.88
CA ILE A 103 -5.29 9.63 6.44
C ILE A 103 -6.10 10.30 5.31
N PHE A 104 -5.43 10.72 4.24
CA PHE A 104 -6.08 11.31 3.07
C PHE A 104 -7.09 10.35 2.42
N PHE A 105 -6.68 9.11 2.17
CA PHE A 105 -7.58 8.09 1.61
C PHE A 105 -8.71 7.72 2.58
N GLY A 106 -8.49 7.77 3.89
CA GLY A 106 -9.55 7.61 4.89
C GLY A 106 -10.66 8.66 4.73
N GLY A 107 -10.29 9.94 4.52
CA GLY A 107 -11.24 11.00 4.21
C GLY A 107 -11.98 10.77 2.89
N LEU A 108 -11.25 10.36 1.85
CA LEU A 108 -11.82 10.05 0.53
C LEU A 108 -12.85 8.91 0.60
N LEU A 109 -12.52 7.82 1.30
CA LEU A 109 -13.40 6.66 1.46
C LEU A 109 -14.69 7.05 2.20
N ASN A 110 -14.57 7.81 3.29
CA ASN A 110 -15.74 8.35 4.00
C ASN A 110 -16.59 9.23 3.07
N GLY A 111 -15.97 10.13 2.31
CA GLY A 111 -16.66 10.96 1.31
C GLY A 111 -17.45 10.15 0.28
N THR A 112 -16.85 9.09 -0.28
CA THR A 112 -17.55 8.18 -1.20
C THR A 112 -18.68 7.39 -0.54
N ALA A 113 -18.53 7.05 0.75
CA ALA A 113 -19.58 6.39 1.52
C ALA A 113 -20.78 7.32 1.76
N TYR A 114 -20.54 8.59 2.10
CA TYR A 114 -21.60 9.60 2.21
C TYR A 114 -22.35 9.81 0.88
N LEU A 115 -21.60 9.91 -0.23
CA LEU A 115 -22.20 10.03 -1.57
C LEU A 115 -23.10 8.83 -1.90
N ARG A 116 -22.64 7.61 -1.58
CA ARG A 116 -23.42 6.38 -1.78
C ARG A 116 -24.73 6.39 -0.99
N THR A 117 -24.73 6.95 0.21
CA THR A 117 -25.95 7.01 1.03
C THR A 117 -26.97 8.03 0.53
N MET A 118 -26.53 9.18 -0.01
CA MET A 118 -27.43 10.20 -0.56
C MET A 118 -28.00 9.83 -1.94
N TYR A 119 -27.20 9.24 -2.83
CA TYR A 119 -27.62 8.93 -4.19
C TYR A 119 -28.21 7.51 -4.36
N ARG A 120 -28.79 6.95 -3.29
CA ARG A 120 -29.37 5.59 -3.26
C ARG A 120 -30.48 5.33 -4.31
N GLY A 121 -31.12 6.38 -4.83
CA GLY A 121 -32.23 6.29 -5.80
C GLY A 121 -31.82 6.28 -7.28
N VAL A 122 -30.58 6.68 -7.59
CA VAL A 122 -30.02 6.55 -8.94
C VAL A 122 -29.17 5.28 -8.90
N GLY A 123 -29.36 4.33 -9.80
CA GLY A 123 -28.66 3.02 -9.84
C GLY A 123 -27.13 3.09 -10.04
N MET A 124 -26.45 4.07 -9.44
CA MET A 124 -25.00 4.23 -9.40
C MET A 124 -24.40 3.12 -8.54
N HIS A 125 -23.99 2.09 -9.28
CA HIS A 125 -23.07 1.00 -8.98
C HIS A 125 -22.23 1.19 -7.72
N ALA A 126 -22.22 0.11 -6.92
CA ALA A 126 -21.44 -0.11 -5.71
C ALA A 126 -19.90 0.04 -5.86
N HIS A 127 -19.40 0.49 -7.01
CA HIS A 127 -18.01 0.48 -7.43
C HIS A 127 -17.36 1.87 -7.54
N ALA A 128 -18.07 2.96 -7.21
CA ALA A 128 -17.56 4.32 -7.35
C ALA A 128 -16.21 4.56 -6.65
N SER A 129 -15.99 3.97 -5.47
CA SER A 129 -14.71 4.05 -4.76
C SER A 129 -13.57 3.36 -5.53
N LEU A 130 -13.82 2.19 -6.12
CA LEU A 130 -12.82 1.44 -6.89
C LEU A 130 -12.40 2.17 -8.16
N PHE A 131 -13.37 2.79 -8.86
CA PHE A 131 -13.08 3.63 -10.03
C PHE A 131 -12.20 4.83 -9.67
N LEU A 132 -12.51 5.52 -8.56
CA LEU A 132 -11.74 6.67 -8.09
C LEU A 132 -10.31 6.26 -7.70
N VAL A 133 -10.16 5.17 -6.95
CA VAL A 133 -8.85 4.61 -6.57
C VAL A 133 -8.07 4.19 -7.80
N GLY A 134 -8.71 3.52 -8.76
CA GLY A 134 -8.09 3.13 -10.04
C GLY A 134 -7.59 4.33 -10.84
N LEU A 135 -8.37 5.41 -10.91
CA LEU A 135 -7.97 6.64 -11.59
C LEU A 135 -6.79 7.30 -10.87
N ILE A 136 -6.79 7.34 -9.53
CA ILE A 136 -5.66 7.85 -8.74
C ILE A 136 -4.41 7.02 -9.01
N VAL A 137 -4.51 5.69 -8.99
CA VAL A 137 -3.38 4.79 -9.26
C VAL A 137 -2.83 5.00 -10.67
N LEU A 138 -3.70 5.10 -11.68
CA LEU A 138 -3.30 5.40 -13.06
C LEU A 138 -2.60 6.76 -13.18
N ALA A 139 -3.11 7.80 -12.51
CA ALA A 139 -2.47 9.10 -12.49
C ALA A 139 -1.09 9.07 -11.82
N LEU A 140 -0.93 8.31 -10.73
CA LEU A 140 0.35 8.14 -10.03
C LEU A 140 1.36 7.37 -10.89
N LEU A 141 0.97 6.24 -11.46
CA LEU A 141 1.80 5.46 -12.38
C LEU A 141 2.18 6.27 -13.63
N GLY A 142 1.23 7.02 -14.18
CA GLY A 142 1.46 7.95 -15.28
C GLY A 142 2.53 8.98 -14.94
N ARG A 143 2.46 9.58 -13.74
CA ARG A 143 3.47 10.53 -13.25
C ARG A 143 4.85 9.90 -13.10
N GLU A 144 4.96 8.68 -12.56
CA GLU A 144 6.24 8.00 -12.39
C GLU A 144 6.87 7.62 -13.73
N THR A 145 6.07 7.08 -14.65
CA THR A 145 6.51 6.73 -16.01
C THR A 145 6.97 7.96 -16.77
N LEU A 146 6.22 9.06 -16.66
CA LEU A 146 6.55 10.33 -17.32
C LEU A 146 7.84 10.93 -16.75
N ARG A 147 8.04 10.88 -15.42
CA ARG A 147 9.31 11.29 -14.78
C ARG A 147 10.50 10.43 -15.23
N GLY A 148 10.30 9.12 -15.37
CA GLY A 148 11.32 8.21 -15.89
C GLY A 148 11.73 8.57 -17.32
N ARG A 149 10.76 8.78 -18.21
CA ARG A 149 11.02 9.22 -19.60
C ARG A 149 11.68 10.59 -19.68
N LEU A 150 11.26 11.56 -18.88
CA LEU A 150 11.85 12.90 -18.83
C LEU A 150 13.31 12.88 -18.36
N LYS A 151 13.67 12.01 -17.40
CA LYS A 151 15.08 11.83 -16.98
C LYS A 151 15.94 11.23 -18.09
N THR A 152 15.45 10.20 -18.78
CA THR A 152 16.18 9.56 -19.89
C THR A 152 16.41 10.53 -21.05
N LEU A 153 15.40 11.31 -21.43
CA LEU A 153 15.53 12.32 -22.48
C LEU A 153 16.51 13.45 -22.10
N ARG A 154 16.58 13.81 -20.82
CA ARG A 154 17.53 14.82 -20.33
C ARG A 154 18.99 14.33 -20.34
N ILE A 155 19.22 13.02 -20.23
CA ILE A 155 20.56 12.41 -20.34
C ILE A 155 21.02 12.34 -21.80
N LEU A 156 20.11 12.03 -22.72
CA LEU A 156 20.42 12.01 -24.16
C LEU A 156 20.73 13.40 -24.71
N ARG A 157 20.02 14.43 -24.24
CA ARG A 157 20.27 15.84 -24.61
C ARG A 157 21.55 16.45 -24.00
N SER A 158 22.20 15.77 -23.06
CA SER A 158 23.48 16.19 -22.46
C SER A 158 24.70 15.58 -23.16
N ARG A 159 24.48 14.77 -24.21
CA ARG A 159 25.53 14.16 -25.03
C ARG A 159 25.69 14.81 -26.41
N GLU A 160 24.95 15.88 -26.68
CA GLU A 160 25.16 16.83 -27.77
C GLU A 160 25.69 18.14 -27.18
#